data_AF-A0A1F5LI72-F1
#
_entry.id   AF-A0A1F5LI72-F1
#
_cell.length_a   1.000
_cell.length_b   1.000
_cell.length_c   1.000
_cell.angle_alpha   90.00
_cell.angle_beta   90.00
_cell.angle_gamma   90.00
#
_symmetry.space_group_name_H-M   'P 1'
#
loop_
_entity.id
_entity.type
_entity.pdbx_description
1 polymer ?
#
loop_
_entity_poly.entity_id
_entity_poly.type
_entity_poly.pdbx_seq_one_letter_code
_entity_poly.pdbx_strand_id
1 'polypeptide(L)' 'MGAGDLGAPKPRGFMAEKDAFARREAAHELMYIREQEMEKVKRLRQKLKEQRQHMDELDKHLEEFAKSQGGEQN' A
#
# COMPACT_ATOMS: atom_id res chain seq x y z
N MET A 1 24.38 -6.29 30.31
CA MET A 1 24.18 -6.56 28.87
C MET A 1 25.38 -6.00 28.13
N GLY A 2 26.08 -6.82 27.34
CA GLY A 2 27.31 -6.44 26.62
C GLY A 2 27.02 -5.83 25.25
N ALA A 3 28.01 -5.19 24.64
CA ALA A 3 27.90 -4.71 23.27
C ALA A 3 27.70 -5.91 22.31
N GLY A 4 26.60 -5.91 21.55
CA GLY A 4 26.23 -7.00 20.62
C GLY A 4 25.07 -7.88 21.07
N ASP A 5 24.52 -7.65 22.27
CA ASP A 5 23.32 -8.35 22.76
C ASP A 5 22.03 -7.86 22.06
N LEU A 6 21.02 -8.71 21.93
CA LEU A 6 19.75 -8.37 21.29
C LEU A 6 19.01 -7.31 22.14
N GLY A 7 18.96 -6.07 21.66
CA GLY A 7 18.43 -4.93 22.43
C GLY A 7 19.49 -4.07 23.14
N ALA A 8 20.78 -4.36 22.95
CA ALA A 8 21.84 -3.43 23.35
C ALA A 8 21.63 -2.07 22.66
N PRO A 9 21.82 -0.94 23.37
CA PRO A 9 21.65 0.37 22.78
C PRO A 9 22.58 0.51 21.57
N LYS A 10 22.01 0.84 20.40
CA LYS A 10 22.79 1.05 19.17
C LYS A 10 23.92 2.05 19.45
N PRO A 11 25.16 1.79 19.01
CA PRO A 11 26.24 2.74 19.18
C PRO A 11 25.80 4.10 18.60
N ARG A 12 26.04 5.19 19.34
CA ARG A 12 25.69 6.56 18.92
C ARG A 12 26.97 7.36 18.65
N GLY A 13 26.93 8.26 17.67
CA GLY A 13 28.08 9.11 17.28
C GLY A 13 29.04 8.42 16.31
N PHE A 14 30.32 8.81 16.33
CA PHE A 14 31.36 8.40 15.37
C PHE A 14 31.56 6.88 15.23
N MET A 15 31.22 6.10 16.26
CA MET A 15 31.28 4.63 16.21
C MET A 15 30.08 3.99 15.47
N ALA A 16 28.95 4.69 15.36
CA ALA A 16 27.78 4.26 14.58
C ALA A 16 28.02 4.36 13.06
N GLU A 17 28.87 5.30 12.65
CA GLU A 17 29.15 5.55 11.23
C GLU A 17 30.12 4.54 10.61
N LYS A 18 30.88 3.81 11.42
CA LYS A 18 31.94 2.91 10.95
C LYS A 18 31.46 1.51 10.60
N ASP A 19 30.24 1.13 10.99
CA ASP A 19 29.71 -0.20 10.71
C ASP A 19 29.02 -0.24 9.33
N ALA A 20 29.80 -0.59 8.31
CA ALA A 20 29.31 -0.72 6.93
C ALA A 20 28.29 -1.86 6.76
N PHE A 21 28.36 -2.91 7.60
CA PHE A 21 27.42 -4.02 7.56
C PHE A 21 26.05 -3.59 8.09
N ALA A 22 26.01 -2.93 9.25
CA ALA A 22 24.76 -2.40 9.81
C ALA A 22 24.05 -1.41 8.86
N ARG A 23 24.81 -0.57 8.14
CA ARG A 23 24.27 0.34 7.12
C ARG A 23 23.67 -0.42 5.94
N ARG A 24 24.35 -1.46 5.47
CA ARG A 24 23.89 -2.30 4.36
C ARG A 24 22.61 -3.05 4.75
N GLU A 25 22.59 -3.67 5.93
CA GLU A 25 21.42 -4.37 6.45
C GLU A 25 20.21 -3.44 6.57
N ALA A 26 20.37 -2.28 7.20
CA ALA A 26 19.31 -1.29 7.31
C ALA A 26 18.81 -0.80 5.94
N ALA A 27 19.68 -0.64 4.95
CA ALA A 27 19.29 -0.25 3.61
C ALA A 27 18.45 -1.34 2.92
N HIS A 28 18.84 -2.61 3.03
CA HIS A 28 18.08 -3.74 2.47
C HIS A 28 16.71 -3.88 3.13
N GLU A 29 16.64 -3.76 4.46
CA GLU A 29 15.38 -3.78 5.20
C GLU A 29 14.45 -2.64 4.76
N LEU A 30 14.98 -1.42 4.64
CA LEU A 30 14.20 -0.26 4.18
C LEU A 30 13.69 -0.43 2.75
N MET A 31 14.50 -0.99 1.85
CA MET A 31 14.06 -1.29 0.48
C MET A 31 12.93 -2.32 0.49
N TYR A 32 13.08 -3.41 1.24
CA TYR A 32 12.06 -4.45 1.35
C TYR A 32 10.74 -3.91 1.92
N ILE A 33 10.81 -3.11 3.00
CA ILE A 33 9.63 -2.47 3.59
C ILE A 33 8.95 -1.57 2.57
N ARG A 34 9.72 -0.73 1.87
CA ARG A 34 9.20 0.18 0.84
C ARG A 34 8.51 -0.58 -0.29
N GLU A 35 9.10 -1.67 -0.77
CA GLU A 35 8.48 -2.52 -1.80
C GLU A 35 7.15 -3.10 -1.33
N GLN A 36 7.10 -3.65 -0.11
CA GLN A 36 5.87 -4.19 0.48
C GLN A 36 4.78 -3.12 0.64
N GLU A 37 5.14 -1.91 1.08
CA GLU A 37 4.22 -0.80 1.20
C GLU A 37 3.70 -0.34 -0.16
N MET A 38 4.57 -0.26 -1.18
CA MET A 38 4.17 0.06 -2.54
C MET A 38 3.18 -0.97 -3.10
N GLU A 39 3.41 -2.26 -2.89
CA GLU A 39 2.49 -3.32 -3.32
C GLU A 39 1.13 -3.23 -2.62
N LYS A 40 1.12 -2.94 -1.30
CA LYS A 40 -0.14 -2.68 -0.57
C LYS A 40 -0.91 -1.50 -1.15
N VAL A 41 -0.23 -0.39 -1.45
CA VAL A 41 -0.85 0.80 -2.06
C VAL A 41 -1.39 0.49 -3.46
N LYS A 42 -0.64 -0.23 -4.29
CA LYS A 42 -1.11 -0.66 -5.62
C LYS A 42 -2.38 -1.50 -5.53
N ARG A 43 -2.40 -2.48 -4.61
CA ARG A 43 -3.57 -3.33 -4.37
C ARG A 43 -4.80 -2.52 -3.92
N LEU A 44 -4.62 -1.54 -3.05
CA LEU A 44 -5.71 -0.64 -2.63
C LEU A 44 -6.24 0.20 -3.79
N ARG A 45 -5.35 0.76 -4.63
CA ARG A 45 -5.73 1.51 -5.82
C ARG A 45 -6.51 0.64 -6.82
N GLN A 46 -6.10 -0.60 -7.01
CA GLN A 46 -6.81 -1.53 -7.87
C GLN A 46 -8.23 -1.81 -7.35
N LYS A 47 -8.38 -2.10 -6.05
CA LYS A 47 -9.71 -2.30 -5.43
C LYS A 47 -10.62 -1.08 -5.60
N LEU A 48 -10.08 0.13 -5.42
CA LEU A 48 -10.84 1.36 -5.63
C LEU A 48 -11.30 1.52 -7.09
N LYS A 49 -10.44 1.15 -8.05
CA LYS A 49 -10.81 1.18 -9.47
C LYS A 49 -11.92 0.18 -9.78
N GLU A 50 -11.81 -1.05 -9.29
CA GLU A 50 -12.83 -2.09 -9.45
C GLU A 50 -14.17 -1.65 -8.84
N GLN A 51 -14.15 -1.08 -7.63
CA GLN A 51 -15.36 -0.55 -6.99
C GLN A 51 -15.99 0.59 -7.77
N ARG A 52 -15.18 1.47 -8.37
CA ARG A 52 -15.70 2.55 -9.22
C ARG A 52 -16.37 2.02 -10.48
N GLN A 53 -15.74 1.04 -11.15
CA GLN A 53 -16.34 0.38 -12.31
C GLN A 53 -17.68 -0.27 -11.96
N HIS A 54 -17.75 -0.94 -10.80
CA HIS A 54 -18.99 -1.53 -10.33
C HIS A 54 -20.09 -0.47 -10.08
N MET A 55 -19.75 0.71 -9.54
CA MET A 55 -20.73 1.79 -9.41
C MET A 55 -21.18 2.32 -10.77
N ASP A 56 -20.26 2.48 -11.73
CA ASP A 56 -20.61 2.93 -13.09
C ASP A 56 -21.55 1.91 -13.80
N GLU A 57 -21.42 0.61 -13.51
CA GLU A 57 -22.32 -0.44 -13.99
C GLU A 57 -23.71 -0.35 -13.34
N LEU A 58 -23.77 -0.14 -12.03
CA LEU A 58 -25.04 0.06 -11.33
C LEU A 58 -25.78 1.30 -11.83
N ASP A 59 -25.06 2.40 -12.08
CA ASP A 59 -25.66 3.62 -12.64
C ASP A 59 -26.27 3.37 -14.03
N LYS A 60 -25.58 2.62 -14.90
CA LYS A 60 -26.12 2.21 -16.20
C LYS A 60 -27.39 1.37 -16.05
N HIS A 61 -27.40 0.40 -15.13
CA HIS A 61 -28.59 -0.42 -14.89
C HIS A 61 -29.76 0.42 -14.37
N LEU A 62 -29.50 1.43 -13.53
CA LEU A 62 -30.53 2.37 -13.09
C LEU A 62 -31.08 3.21 -14.24
N GLU A 63 -30.22 3.70 -15.13
CA GLU A 63 -30.67 4.42 -16.33
C GLU A 63 -31.51 3.54 -17.25
N GLU A 64 -31.11 2.30 -17.49
CA GLU A 64 -31.86 1.33 -18.29
C GLU A 64 -33.23 1.04 -17.67
N PHE A 65 -33.28 0.86 -16.35
CA PHE A 65 -34.53 0.68 -15.61
C PHE A 65 -35.42 1.92 -15.65
N ALA A 66 -34.86 3.11 -15.51
CA ALA A 66 -35.60 4.37 -15.63
C ALA A 66 -36.16 4.57 -17.04
N LYS A 67 -35.38 4.23 -18.08
CA LYS A 67 -35.82 4.29 -19.49
C LYS A 67 -36.90 3.26 -19.79
N SER A 68 -36.80 2.04 -19.27
CA SER A 68 -37.81 1.00 -19.49
C SER A 68 -39.13 1.32 -18.79
N GLN A 69 -39.10 1.84 -17.57
CA GLN A 69 -40.31 2.29 -16.87
C GLN A 69 -40.93 3.57 -17.45
N GLY A 70 -40.11 4.49 -17.97
CA GLY A 70 -40.59 5.71 -18.64
C GLY A 70 -41.16 5.47 -20.05
N GLY A 71 -40.95 4.29 -20.62
CA GLY A 71 -41.39 3.91 -21.98
C GLY A 71 -42.77 3.26 -22.05
N GLU A 72 -43.37 2.84 -20.93
CA GLU A 72 -44.70 2.19 -20.88
C GLU A 72 -45.86 3.16 -20.59
N GLN A 73 -45.67 4.46 -20.76
CA GLN A 73 -46.74 5.45 -20.82
C GLN A 73 -46.79 6.08 -22.22
N ASN A 74 -47.25 5.33 -23.22
CA ASN A 74 -47.98 5.79 -24.41
C ASN A 74 -48.45 4.59 -25.24
#